data_AF-A0A7W4TR18-F1
#
_entry.id   AF-A0A7W4TR18-F1
#
_cell.length_a   1.000
_cell.length_b   1.000
_cell.length_c   1.000
_cell.angle_alpha   90.00
_cell.angle_beta   90.00
_cell.angle_gamma   90.00
#
_symmetry.space_group_name_H-M   'P 1'
#
loop_
_entity.id
_entity.type
_entity.pdbx_description
1 polymer ?
#
loop_
_entity_poly.entity_id
_entity_poly.type
_entity_poly.pdbx_seq_one_letter_code
_entity_poly.pdbx_strand_id
1 'polypeptide(L)'
;MTFDHYRSGAPRRPGTGVTADLVDPLRACFRDGEGWLEYGVVEHRLREVAPAVFARHVAEAGHRMFGPTRSSASQRIAHALRSLRADDEVHHFIGPSTGRAWRGNPISHWSLDPSRPRIDVISWARLRAQLGTSDDWTAADRAGLASPRQGYPGA
;
A
#
# COMPACT_ATOMS: atom_id res chain seq x y z
N MET A 1 33.89 -1.53 -35.07
CA MET A 1 32.44 -1.55 -34.81
C MET A 1 32.12 -2.92 -34.22
N THR A 2 31.87 -2.98 -32.92
CA THR A 2 31.41 -4.22 -32.26
C THR A 2 30.42 -3.80 -31.19
N PHE A 3 29.15 -4.09 -31.44
CA PHE A 3 28.08 -4.07 -30.45
C PHE A 3 28.15 -5.40 -29.70
N ASP A 4 28.32 -5.35 -28.39
CA ASP A 4 27.79 -6.39 -27.52
C ASP A 4 27.68 -5.87 -26.09
N HIS A 5 26.46 -5.58 -25.66
CA HIS A 5 26.09 -5.41 -24.26
C HIS A 5 24.98 -6.41 -23.99
N TYR A 6 25.35 -7.64 -23.65
CA TYR A 6 24.47 -8.60 -22.99
C TYR A 6 23.97 -7.99 -21.66
N ARG A 7 22.81 -7.33 -21.68
CA ARG A 7 22.01 -7.16 -20.45
C ARG A 7 21.35 -8.50 -20.15
N SER A 8 22.08 -9.36 -19.44
CA SER A 8 21.48 -10.48 -18.74
C SER A 8 20.67 -9.96 -17.55
N GLY A 9 19.46 -9.48 -17.82
CA GLY A 9 18.43 -9.29 -16.79
C GLY A 9 17.77 -10.65 -16.55
N ALA A 10 18.15 -11.35 -15.49
CA ALA A 10 17.41 -12.54 -15.08
C ALA A 10 15.93 -12.17 -14.85
N PRO A 11 14.95 -12.98 -15.32
CA PRO A 11 13.55 -12.73 -15.03
C PRO A 11 13.32 -12.83 -13.52
N ARG A 12 13.01 -11.70 -12.89
CA ARG A 12 12.76 -11.65 -11.44
C ARG A 12 11.32 -12.07 -11.19
N ARG A 13 11.12 -13.04 -10.31
CA ARG A 13 9.80 -13.62 -10.04
C ARG A 13 8.84 -12.58 -9.42
N PRO A 14 7.54 -12.58 -9.79
CA PRO A 14 6.50 -11.83 -9.07
C PRO A 14 6.51 -12.22 -7.60
N GLY A 15 6.14 -11.29 -6.70
CA GLY A 15 6.27 -11.41 -5.25
C GLY A 15 6.16 -12.84 -4.72
N THR A 16 7.29 -13.50 -4.48
CA THR A 16 7.30 -14.89 -4.01
C THR A 16 7.10 -14.92 -2.50
N GLY A 17 6.18 -15.76 -2.01
CA GLY A 17 5.96 -15.99 -0.58
C GLY A 17 4.69 -15.33 -0.06
N VAL A 18 4.69 -14.95 1.23
CA VAL A 18 3.51 -14.52 2.00
C VAL A 18 2.77 -13.33 1.37
N THR A 19 3.39 -12.53 0.50
CA THR A 19 2.79 -11.32 -0.09
C THR A 19 2.26 -11.51 -1.52
N ALA A 20 2.29 -12.72 -2.08
CA ALA A 20 1.88 -12.96 -3.47
C ALA A 20 0.41 -12.57 -3.71
N ASP A 21 -0.44 -12.85 -2.74
CA ASP A 21 -1.87 -12.56 -2.72
C ASP A 21 -2.21 -11.07 -2.64
N LEU A 22 -1.23 -10.21 -2.37
CA LEU A 22 -1.40 -8.75 -2.34
C LEU A 22 -1.19 -8.09 -3.70
N VAL A 23 -0.52 -8.76 -4.64
CA VAL A 23 -0.07 -8.16 -5.91
C VAL A 23 -1.26 -7.68 -6.76
N ASP A 24 -2.21 -8.56 -7.06
CA ASP A 24 -3.37 -8.20 -7.89
C ASP A 24 -4.32 -7.20 -7.20
N PRO A 25 -4.67 -7.36 -5.91
CA PRO A 25 -5.41 -6.32 -5.19
C PRO A 25 -4.73 -4.95 -5.18
N LEU A 26 -3.39 -4.91 -5.09
CA LEU A 26 -2.66 -3.65 -5.12
C LEU A 26 -2.68 -3.00 -6.50
N ARG A 27 -2.60 -3.76 -7.59
CA ARG A 27 -2.80 -3.22 -8.95
C ARG A 27 -4.15 -2.53 -9.06
N ALA A 28 -5.21 -3.17 -8.57
CA ALA A 28 -6.56 -2.63 -8.58
C ALA A 28 -6.77 -1.38 -7.70
N CYS A 29 -5.80 -1.00 -6.86
CA CYS A 29 -5.86 0.25 -6.09
C CYS A 29 -5.48 1.49 -6.92
N PHE A 30 -4.86 1.31 -8.09
CA PHE A 30 -4.43 2.40 -8.95
C PHE A 30 -5.36 2.57 -10.15
N ARG A 31 -5.44 3.80 -10.67
CA ARG A 31 -6.28 4.14 -11.83
C ARG A 31 -5.44 4.90 -12.86
N ASP A 32 -5.70 4.66 -14.13
CA ASP A 32 -5.01 5.35 -15.21
C ASP A 32 -5.25 6.86 -15.16
N GLY A 33 -4.17 7.62 -15.38
CA GLY A 33 -4.20 9.09 -15.37
C GLY A 33 -4.40 9.74 -14.00
N GLU A 34 -4.45 8.94 -12.91
CA GLU A 34 -4.54 9.46 -11.55
C GLU A 34 -3.19 9.98 -11.05
N GLY A 35 -3.24 10.97 -10.15
CA GLY A 35 -2.06 11.52 -9.49
C GLY A 35 -1.37 10.52 -8.54
N TRP A 36 -0.43 11.03 -7.75
CA TRP A 36 0.32 10.23 -6.79
C TRP A 36 -0.52 9.92 -5.54
N LEU A 37 -0.61 8.67 -5.15
CA LEU A 37 -1.30 8.22 -3.94
C LEU A 37 -0.34 8.22 -2.75
N GLU A 38 -0.67 8.93 -1.69
CA GLU A 38 0.01 8.74 -0.39
C GLU A 38 -0.21 7.30 0.10
N TYR A 39 0.80 6.70 0.74
CA TYR A 39 0.74 5.30 1.18
C TYR A 39 -0.51 4.95 2.01
N GLY A 40 -0.98 5.85 2.89
CA GLY A 40 -2.23 5.64 3.64
C GLY A 40 -3.48 5.52 2.74
N VAL A 41 -3.50 6.22 1.59
CA VAL A 41 -4.57 6.11 0.59
C VAL A 41 -4.52 4.73 -0.08
N VAL A 42 -3.33 4.22 -0.38
CA VAL A 42 -3.17 2.86 -0.94
C VAL A 42 -3.69 1.81 0.05
N GLU A 43 -3.34 1.90 1.33
CA GLU A 43 -3.85 0.97 2.36
C GLU A 43 -5.38 1.03 2.51
N HIS A 44 -5.96 2.23 2.42
CA HIS A 44 -7.40 2.39 2.47
C HIS A 44 -8.10 1.75 1.27
N ARG A 45 -7.62 2.02 0.05
CA ARG A 45 -8.18 1.39 -1.16
C ARG A 45 -8.04 -0.12 -1.14
N LEU A 46 -6.91 -0.63 -0.66
CA LEU A 46 -6.71 -2.08 -0.52
C LEU A 46 -7.75 -2.70 0.41
N ARG A 47 -8.11 -2.01 1.50
CA ARG A 47 -9.17 -2.45 2.41
C ARG A 47 -10.55 -2.46 1.72
N GLU A 48 -10.81 -1.53 0.81
CA GLU A 48 -12.07 -1.49 0.06
C GLU A 48 -12.12 -2.57 -1.05
N VAL A 49 -11.03 -2.72 -1.79
CA VAL A 49 -10.93 -3.65 -2.94
C VAL A 49 -10.84 -5.11 -2.49
N ALA A 50 -10.06 -5.39 -1.44
CA ALA A 50 -9.81 -6.74 -0.96
C ALA A 50 -9.82 -6.82 0.58
N PRO A 51 -10.98 -6.55 1.22
CA PRO A 51 -11.09 -6.48 2.68
C PRO A 51 -10.61 -7.75 3.39
N ALA A 52 -10.93 -8.93 2.83
CA ALA A 52 -10.54 -10.21 3.41
C ALA A 52 -9.02 -10.46 3.35
N VAL A 53 -8.37 -10.10 2.25
CA VAL A 53 -6.91 -10.22 2.09
C VAL A 53 -6.22 -9.31 3.09
N PHE A 54 -6.65 -8.04 3.14
CA PHE A 54 -6.12 -7.06 4.07
C PHE A 54 -6.28 -7.50 5.53
N ALA A 55 -7.48 -7.96 5.92
CA ALA A 55 -7.75 -8.45 7.27
C ALA A 55 -6.88 -9.66 7.65
N ARG A 56 -6.64 -10.61 6.73
CA ARG A 56 -5.72 -11.74 6.98
C ARG A 56 -4.31 -11.26 7.30
N HIS A 57 -3.75 -10.35 6.50
CA HIS A 57 -2.41 -9.81 6.73
C HIS A 57 -2.31 -9.06 8.06
N VAL A 58 -3.37 -8.35 8.44
CA VAL A 58 -3.47 -7.70 9.76
C VAL A 58 -3.55 -8.71 10.89
N ALA A 59 -4.31 -9.80 10.73
CA ALA A 59 -4.42 -10.85 11.75
C ALA A 59 -3.10 -11.62 11.95
N GLU A 60 -2.32 -11.81 10.89
CA GLU A 60 -1.07 -12.58 10.93
C GLU A 60 0.14 -11.76 11.38
N ALA A 61 0.25 -10.50 10.97
CA ALA A 61 1.40 -9.65 11.28
C ALA A 61 1.10 -8.58 12.33
N GLY A 62 -0.18 -8.28 12.58
CA GLY A 62 -0.57 -7.09 13.33
C GLY A 62 -0.46 -5.81 12.50
N HIS A 63 -0.87 -4.71 13.12
CA HIS A 63 -0.88 -3.39 12.49
C HIS A 63 -0.49 -2.34 13.53
N ARG A 64 0.36 -1.38 13.14
CA ARG A 64 0.90 -0.37 14.08
C ARG A 64 -0.17 0.49 14.75
N MET A 65 -1.35 0.57 14.14
CA MET A 65 -2.51 1.21 14.75
C MET A 65 -2.92 0.59 16.09
N PHE A 66 -2.60 -0.69 16.32
CA PHE A 66 -2.90 -1.40 17.58
C PHE A 66 -1.72 -1.43 18.56
N GLY A 67 -0.66 -0.67 18.28
CA GLY A 67 0.56 -0.61 19.09
C GLY A 67 1.81 -1.05 18.33
N PRO A 68 2.98 -1.01 18.99
CA PRO A 68 4.24 -1.40 18.38
C PRO A 68 4.19 -2.88 17.93
N THR A 69 4.62 -3.14 16.70
CA THR A 69 4.78 -4.51 16.18
C THR A 69 6.10 -4.67 15.43
N ARG A 70 6.71 -5.86 15.53
CA ARG A 70 8.00 -6.21 14.90
C ARG A 70 7.88 -6.46 13.40
N SER A 71 6.71 -6.91 12.95
CA SER A 71 6.31 -7.05 11.55
C SER A 71 4.92 -6.43 11.41
N SER A 72 4.58 -5.70 10.36
CA SER A 72 3.21 -5.19 10.19
C SER A 72 2.63 -5.54 8.83
N ALA A 73 1.30 -5.62 8.74
CA ALA A 73 0.60 -5.71 7.46
C ALA A 73 1.06 -4.60 6.50
N SER A 74 1.30 -3.38 7.00
CA SER A 74 1.86 -2.28 6.20
C SER A 74 3.24 -2.61 5.62
N GLN A 75 4.12 -3.30 6.35
CA GLN A 75 5.41 -3.71 5.79
C GLN A 75 5.22 -4.74 4.67
N ARG A 76 4.31 -5.70 4.84
CA ARG A 76 3.97 -6.69 3.79
C ARG A 76 3.42 -6.01 2.53
N ILE A 77 2.52 -5.04 2.69
CA ILE A 77 1.98 -4.22 1.60
C ILE A 77 3.09 -3.43 0.90
N ALA A 78 3.97 -2.78 1.67
CA ALA A 78 5.12 -2.07 1.09
C ALA A 78 6.08 -3.00 0.33
N HIS A 79 6.26 -4.25 0.77
CA HIS A 79 7.02 -5.26 0.04
C HIS A 79 6.36 -5.67 -1.27
N ALA A 80 5.03 -5.84 -1.29
CA ALA A 80 4.30 -6.12 -2.52
C ALA A 80 4.37 -4.94 -3.51
N LEU A 81 4.19 -3.69 -3.04
CA LEU A 81 4.38 -2.49 -3.86
C LEU A 81 5.79 -2.36 -4.44
N ARG A 82 6.83 -2.73 -3.67
CA ARG A 82 8.21 -2.78 -4.19
C ARG A 82 8.38 -3.83 -5.29
N SER A 83 7.60 -4.92 -5.26
CA SER A 83 7.62 -5.92 -6.33
C SER A 83 7.01 -5.34 -7.60
N LEU A 84 5.82 -4.73 -7.51
CA LEU A 84 5.20 -4.01 -8.65
C LEU A 84 6.13 -2.95 -9.24
N ARG A 85 6.82 -2.19 -8.40
CA ARG A 85 7.80 -1.19 -8.86
C ARG A 85 8.99 -1.82 -9.57
N ALA A 86 9.49 -2.94 -9.08
CA ALA A 86 10.62 -3.61 -9.71
C ALA A 86 10.26 -4.14 -11.11
N ASP A 87 8.96 -4.37 -11.35
CA ASP A 87 8.40 -4.79 -12.62
C ASP A 87 7.95 -3.58 -13.48
N ASP A 88 8.30 -2.36 -13.05
CA ASP A 88 7.97 -1.06 -13.68
C ASP A 88 6.47 -0.78 -13.83
N GLU A 89 5.63 -1.43 -13.02
CA GLU A 89 4.17 -1.25 -13.05
C GLU A 89 3.70 -0.07 -12.21
N VAL A 90 4.47 0.30 -11.19
CA VAL A 90 4.21 1.48 -10.35
C VAL A 90 5.52 2.19 -10.05
N HIS A 91 5.43 3.50 -9.86
CA HIS A 91 6.56 4.34 -9.49
C HIS A 91 6.35 4.89 -8.09
N HIS A 92 7.45 5.29 -7.43
CA HIS A 92 7.34 5.91 -6.12
C HIS A 92 8.34 7.03 -5.89
N PHE A 93 7.98 7.93 -4.97
CA PHE A 93 8.91 8.85 -4.34
C PHE A 93 8.58 8.99 -2.85
N ILE A 94 9.50 9.58 -2.08
CA ILE A 94 9.30 9.90 -0.66
C ILE A 94 8.98 11.39 -0.53
N GLY A 95 7.90 11.71 0.17
CA GLY A 95 7.41 13.07 0.37
C GLY A 95 6.81 13.26 1.76
N PRO A 96 6.24 14.44 2.06
CA PRO A 96 5.63 14.70 3.36
C PRO A 96 4.36 13.87 3.57
N SER A 97 4.16 13.31 4.76
CA SER A 97 2.87 12.71 5.15
C SER A 97 1.84 13.77 5.47
N THR A 98 0.58 13.54 5.13
CA THR A 98 -0.50 14.48 5.46
C THR A 98 -1.41 14.02 6.59
N GLY A 99 -1.43 12.72 6.91
CA GLY A 99 -2.23 12.21 8.03
C GLY A 99 -1.71 12.64 9.40
N ARG A 100 -2.62 12.98 10.31
CA ARG A 100 -2.28 13.53 11.63
C ARG A 100 -1.38 12.63 12.48
N ALA A 101 -1.62 11.31 12.45
CA ALA A 101 -0.80 10.34 13.18
C ALA A 101 0.65 10.24 12.68
N TRP A 102 0.94 10.68 11.45
CA TRP A 102 2.26 10.59 10.83
C TRP A 102 2.87 11.96 10.52
N ARG A 103 2.12 13.04 10.70
CA ARG A 103 2.48 14.43 10.37
C ARG A 103 3.91 14.75 10.82
N GLY A 104 4.69 15.32 9.88
CA GLY A 104 6.11 15.64 10.10
C GLY A 104 7.08 14.51 9.76
N ASN A 105 6.59 13.30 9.44
CA ASN A 105 7.43 12.20 8.97
C ASN A 105 7.34 12.05 7.44
N PRO A 106 8.42 11.56 6.78
CA PRO A 106 8.36 11.20 5.38
C PRO A 106 7.49 9.96 5.16
N ILE A 107 6.76 9.94 4.05
CA ILE A 107 5.94 8.80 3.62
C ILE A 107 6.11 8.55 2.12
N SER A 108 5.88 7.31 1.70
CA SER A 108 5.93 6.92 0.29
C SER A 108 4.67 7.35 -0.46
N HIS A 109 4.86 7.73 -1.71
CA HIS A 109 3.83 8.13 -2.66
C HIS A 109 3.95 7.28 -3.92
N TRP A 110 2.84 6.83 -4.49
CA TRP A 110 2.81 5.79 -5.54
C TRP A 110 1.91 6.20 -6.72
N SER A 111 2.31 5.92 -7.95
CA SER A 111 1.48 6.17 -9.16
C SER A 111 1.82 5.20 -10.28
N LEU A 112 0.90 5.02 -11.23
CA LEU A 112 1.17 4.35 -12.52
C LEU A 112 1.98 5.24 -13.47
N ASP A 113 1.84 6.57 -13.36
CA ASP A 113 2.43 7.52 -14.30
C ASP A 113 3.52 8.36 -13.60
N PRO A 114 4.81 8.10 -13.86
CA PRO A 114 5.90 8.83 -13.22
C PRO A 114 6.05 10.26 -13.74
N SER A 115 5.40 10.61 -14.86
CA SER A 115 5.46 11.94 -15.45
C SER A 115 4.59 12.96 -14.71
N ARG A 116 3.67 12.47 -13.86
CA ARG A 116 2.78 13.33 -13.07
C ARG A 116 3.60 14.24 -12.14
N PRO A 117 3.28 15.55 -12.06
CA PRO A 117 3.91 16.43 -11.10
C PRO A 117 3.76 15.90 -9.67
N ARG A 118 4.83 15.91 -8.88
CA ARG A 118 4.81 15.43 -7.47
C ARG A 118 4.00 16.31 -6.51
N ILE A 119 3.38 17.37 -7.03
CA ILE A 119 2.38 18.20 -6.35
C ILE A 119 0.95 17.68 -6.55
N ASP A 120 0.72 16.88 -7.60
CA ASP A 120 -0.57 16.25 -7.88
C ASP A 120 -0.71 14.98 -7.05
N VAL A 121 -0.95 15.18 -5.75
CA VAL A 121 -1.03 14.12 -4.76
C VAL A 121 -2.47 13.97 -4.28
N ILE A 122 -2.96 12.74 -4.32
CA ILE A 122 -4.11 12.30 -3.54
C ILE A 122 -3.58 11.92 -2.17
N SER A 123 -3.59 12.92 -1.30
CA SER A 123 -3.07 12.80 0.06
C SER A 123 -4.11 12.19 1.00
N TRP A 124 -3.65 11.64 2.12
CA TRP A 124 -4.56 11.14 3.15
C TRP A 124 -5.52 12.23 3.63
N ALA A 125 -5.01 13.42 3.97
CA ALA A 125 -5.83 14.53 4.42
C ALA A 125 -6.89 14.94 3.37
N ARG A 126 -6.53 14.95 2.08
CA ARG A 126 -7.48 15.24 0.98
C ARG A 126 -8.58 14.18 0.90
N LEU A 127 -8.23 12.90 0.94
CA LEU A 127 -9.19 11.80 0.92
C LEU A 127 -10.16 11.91 2.12
N ARG A 128 -9.65 12.17 3.31
CA ARG A 128 -10.47 12.25 4.53
C ARG A 128 -11.42 13.44 4.50
N ALA A 129 -10.95 14.59 4.02
CA ALA A 129 -11.80 15.76 3.79
C ALA A 129 -12.93 15.47 2.78
N GLN A 130 -12.65 14.75 1.70
CA GLN A 130 -13.66 14.33 0.71
C GLN A 130 -14.70 13.38 1.30
N LEU A 131 -14.30 12.51 2.22
CA LEU A 131 -15.19 11.59 2.94
C LEU A 131 -15.95 12.26 4.11
N GLY A 132 -15.70 13.55 4.39
CA GLY A 132 -16.30 14.24 5.54
C GLY A 132 -15.82 13.70 6.88
N THR A 133 -14.59 13.15 6.94
CA THR A 133 -14.03 12.52 8.13
C THR A 133 -12.73 13.21 8.57
N SER A 134 -12.36 13.02 9.85
CA SER A 134 -11.08 13.53 10.39
C SER A 134 -9.88 12.89 9.68
N ASP A 135 -8.78 13.64 9.58
CA ASP A 135 -7.47 13.13 9.11
C ASP A 135 -6.79 12.20 10.15
N ASP A 136 -7.37 12.08 11.34
CA ASP A 136 -7.10 11.03 12.31
C ASP A 136 -7.77 9.69 11.94
N TRP A 137 -7.22 8.63 12.50
CA TRP A 137 -7.86 7.33 12.55
C TRP A 137 -9.18 7.37 13.34
N THR A 138 -10.27 6.96 12.70
CA THR A 138 -11.60 6.86 13.33
C THR A 138 -11.82 5.54 14.03
N ALA A 139 -12.90 5.45 14.82
CA ALA A 139 -13.36 4.18 15.38
C ALA A 139 -13.77 3.18 14.29
N ALA A 140 -14.32 3.64 13.16
CA ALA A 140 -14.62 2.79 12.01
C ALA A 140 -13.33 2.22 11.37
N ASP A 141 -12.27 3.02 11.29
CA ASP A 141 -10.97 2.54 10.82
C ASP A 141 -10.40 1.44 11.74
N ARG A 142 -10.56 1.61 13.06
CA ARG A 142 -10.17 0.59 14.06
C ARG A 142 -11.03 -0.67 13.95
N ALA A 143 -12.34 -0.52 13.81
CA ALA A 143 -13.28 -1.63 13.69
C ALA A 143 -13.04 -2.44 12.41
N GLY A 144 -12.82 -1.77 11.27
CA GLY A 144 -12.50 -2.43 10.01
C GLY A 144 -11.14 -3.13 9.99
N LEU A 145 -10.24 -2.77 10.91
CA LEU A 145 -8.97 -3.48 11.16
C LEU A 145 -9.09 -4.59 12.22
N ALA A 146 -10.11 -4.54 13.09
CA ALA A 146 -10.35 -5.48 14.18
C ALA A 146 -11.35 -6.59 13.83
N SER A 147 -11.94 -6.58 12.61
CA SER A 147 -12.85 -7.65 12.20
C SER A 147 -12.17 -9.02 12.30
N PRO A 148 -12.83 -10.02 12.92
CA PRO A 148 -12.15 -11.14 13.53
C PRO A 148 -11.75 -12.20 12.51
N ARG A 149 -10.76 -13.01 12.90
CA ARG A 149 -10.51 -14.37 12.40
C ARG A 149 -11.85 -15.03 12.07
N GLN A 150 -12.14 -15.32 10.79
CA GLN A 150 -13.07 -16.41 10.52
C GLN A 150 -12.39 -17.66 11.07
N GLY A 151 -12.95 -18.17 12.17
CA GLY A 151 -12.49 -19.38 12.82
C GLY A 151 -12.42 -20.51 11.81
N TYR A 152 -11.30 -21.23 11.83
CA TYR A 152 -11.30 -22.61 11.37
C TYR A 152 -12.19 -23.41 12.35
N PRO A 153 -13.23 -24.12 11.89
CA PRO A 153 -13.80 -25.17 12.71
C PRO A 153 -12.88 -26.39 12.59
N GLY A 154 -12.40 -26.89 13.73
CA GLY A 154 -11.81 -28.23 13.82
C GLY A 154 -10.41 -28.26 14.44
N ALA A 155 -10.34 -28.56 15.73
CA ALA A 155 -9.99 -29.91 16.19
C ALA A 155 -10.57 -30.13 17.60
#